data_AF-A0A0W1AB67-F1
#
_entry.id   AF-A0A0W1AB67-F1
#
_cell.length_a   1.000
_cell.length_b   1.000
_cell.length_c   1.000
_cell.angle_alpha   90.00
_cell.angle_beta   90.00
_cell.angle_gamma   90.00
#
_symmetry.space_group_name_H-M   'P 1'
#
loop_
_entity.id
_entity.type
_entity.pdbx_description
1 polymer ?
#
loop_
_entity_poly.entity_id
_entity_poly.type
_entity_poly.pdbx_seq_one_letter_code
_entity_poly.pdbx_strand_id
1 'polypeptide(L)'
;SVADIDSAVVTTTVSVLHGSLTAVATAGVTITNNGTGSVTLSGSPAAITAALDGLSYSPVADYHGSDTLTMSTTDGALLDSDTVGITINPVVDIADDAFATN
;
A
#
# COMPACT_ATOMS: atom_id res chain seq x y z
N SER A 1 -13.49 15.49 33.56
CA SER A 1 -13.69 15.38 32.11
C SER A 1 -12.95 14.14 31.65
N VAL A 2 -13.67 13.08 31.28
CA VAL A 2 -13.04 11.88 30.74
C VAL A 2 -12.84 12.08 29.24
N ALA A 3 -11.83 12.88 28.89
CA ALA A 3 -11.24 12.80 27.57
C ALA A 3 -10.19 11.68 27.64
N ASP A 4 -10.66 10.46 27.88
CA ASP A 4 -9.84 9.31 27.50
C ASP A 4 -10.07 9.15 26.01
N ILE A 5 -9.15 9.73 25.24
CA ILE A 5 -9.31 9.92 23.80
C ILE A 5 -9.00 8.63 23.06
N ASP A 6 -8.30 7.64 23.65
CA ASP A 6 -7.78 6.41 23.01
C ASP A 6 -7.24 6.61 21.57
N SER A 7 -6.95 7.85 21.19
CA SER A 7 -6.42 8.25 19.91
C SER A 7 -4.91 8.29 20.07
N ALA A 8 -4.34 7.15 20.50
CA ALA A 8 -2.94 6.89 20.26
C ALA A 8 -2.78 6.96 18.75
N VAL A 9 -2.20 8.07 18.27
CA VAL A 9 -1.88 8.24 16.87
C VAL A 9 -0.85 7.17 16.54
N VAL A 10 -1.22 6.25 15.65
CA VAL A 10 -0.30 5.24 15.17
C VAL A 10 0.25 5.67 13.82
N THR A 11 1.43 5.16 13.50
CA THR A 11 2.11 5.38 12.23
C THR A 11 2.25 4.04 11.55
N THR A 12 1.60 3.89 10.39
CA THR A 12 1.68 2.71 9.55
C THR A 12 2.46 3.03 8.30
N THR A 13 3.55 2.32 8.06
CA THR A 13 4.32 2.38 6.82
C THR A 13 4.03 1.14 6.00
N VAL A 14 3.66 1.33 4.74
CA VAL A 14 3.43 0.26 3.78
C VAL A 14 4.40 0.43 2.63
N SER A 15 5.14 -0.62 2.28
CA SER A 15 6.12 -0.59 1.19
C SER A 15 6.07 -1.83 0.32
N VAL A 16 6.49 -1.67 -0.93
CA VAL A 16 6.61 -2.69 -1.97
C VAL A 16 7.92 -2.50 -2.71
N LEU A 17 8.45 -3.55 -3.32
CA LEU A 17 9.74 -3.50 -4.02
C LEU A 17 9.57 -3.14 -5.51
N HIS A 18 8.49 -3.59 -6.14
CA HIS A 18 8.30 -3.52 -7.59
C HIS A 18 6.99 -2.85 -8.01
N GLY A 19 6.70 -1.69 -7.44
CA GLY A 19 5.52 -0.91 -7.80
C GLY A 19 5.39 0.41 -7.04
N SER A 20 4.22 1.01 -7.17
CA SER A 20 3.79 2.15 -6.37
C SER A 20 2.51 1.82 -5.61
N LEU A 21 2.39 2.41 -4.43
CA LEU A 21 1.25 2.31 -3.54
C LEU A 21 0.55 3.66 -3.50
N THR A 22 -0.77 3.65 -3.67
CA THR A 22 -1.59 4.85 -3.59
C THR A 22 -2.69 4.65 -2.55
N ALA A 23 -2.55 5.30 -1.41
CA ALA A 23 -3.54 5.31 -0.34
C ALA A 23 -4.60 6.39 -0.57
N VAL A 24 -5.81 6.18 -0.04
CA VAL A 24 -6.93 7.12 -0.16
C VAL A 24 -6.89 8.10 1.01
N ALA A 25 -6.94 9.40 0.67
CA ALA A 25 -7.00 10.46 1.65
C ALA A 25 -8.27 10.32 2.51
N THR A 26 -8.07 10.04 3.80
CA THR A 26 -9.14 9.89 4.79
C THR A 26 -9.01 10.99 5.84
N ALA A 27 -10.14 11.53 6.29
CA ALA A 27 -10.13 12.57 7.32
C ALA A 27 -9.43 12.07 8.59
N GLY A 28 -8.48 12.87 9.12
CA GLY A 28 -7.71 12.51 10.31
C GLY A 28 -6.51 11.59 10.04
N VAL A 29 -6.17 11.31 8.78
CA VAL A 29 -4.92 10.63 8.39
C VAL A 29 -4.00 11.61 7.68
N THR A 30 -2.75 11.66 8.10
CA THR A 30 -1.66 12.29 7.35
C THR A 30 -0.98 11.22 6.51
N ILE A 31 -0.95 11.41 5.19
CA ILE A 31 -0.31 10.48 4.25
C ILE A 31 0.92 11.17 3.67
N THR A 32 2.08 10.51 3.72
CA THR A 32 3.32 10.95 3.07
C THR A 32 3.81 9.92 2.07
N ASN A 33 4.55 10.38 1.06
CA ASN A 33 5.09 9.56 -0.03
C ASN A 33 4.03 8.77 -0.83
N ASN A 34 2.80 9.30 -0.90
CA ASN A 34 1.72 8.69 -1.66
C ASN A 34 2.07 8.57 -3.15
N GLY A 35 1.74 7.43 -3.78
CA GLY A 35 2.07 7.15 -5.18
C GLY A 35 3.51 6.68 -5.41
N THR A 36 4.22 6.27 -4.35
CA THR A 36 5.58 5.73 -4.44
C THR A 36 5.64 4.30 -3.91
N GLY A 37 6.79 3.63 -3.99
CA GLY A 37 6.96 2.28 -3.45
C GLY A 37 6.92 2.19 -1.91
N SER A 38 6.83 3.32 -1.19
CA SER A 38 6.69 3.35 0.27
C SER A 38 5.80 4.50 0.70
N VAL A 39 4.69 4.19 1.37
CA VAL A 39 3.70 5.16 1.84
C VAL A 39 3.65 5.11 3.36
N THR A 40 3.65 6.26 4.01
CA THR A 40 3.48 6.35 5.47
C THR A 40 2.17 7.05 5.79
N LEU A 41 1.37 6.44 6.66
CA LEU A 41 0.09 6.92 7.14
C LEU A 41 0.21 7.16 8.64
N SER A 42 -0.28 8.29 9.13
CA SER A 42 -0.31 8.60 10.57
C SER A 42 -1.68 9.14 10.96
N GLY A 43 -2.30 8.57 11.99
CA GLY A 43 -3.65 8.91 12.41
C GLY A 43 -4.20 7.94 13.45
N SER A 44 -5.51 7.98 13.68
CA SER A 44 -6.17 6.96 14.51
C SER A 44 -6.17 5.60 13.79
N PRO A 45 -6.16 4.47 14.53
CA PRO A 45 -6.19 3.14 13.92
C PRO A 45 -7.36 2.95 12.95
N ALA A 46 -8.58 3.39 13.32
CA ALA A 46 -9.76 3.28 12.47
C ALA A 46 -9.62 4.09 11.16
N ALA A 47 -9.04 5.28 11.23
CA ALA A 47 -8.83 6.12 10.05
C ALA A 47 -7.74 5.56 9.13
N ILE A 48 -6.68 4.98 9.68
CA ILE A 48 -5.64 4.28 8.92
C ILE A 48 -6.23 3.06 8.23
N THR A 49 -7.03 2.24 8.93
CA THR A 49 -7.73 1.10 8.32
C THR A 49 -8.59 1.55 7.13
N ALA A 50 -9.35 2.63 7.27
CA ALA A 50 -10.15 3.17 6.16
C ALA A 50 -9.28 3.68 4.99
N ALA A 51 -8.12 4.29 5.26
CA ALA A 51 -7.19 4.73 4.23
C ALA A 51 -6.51 3.55 3.51
N LEU A 52 -6.26 2.45 4.23
CA LEU A 52 -5.68 1.20 3.71
C LEU A 52 -6.70 0.34 2.95
N ASP A 53 -7.98 0.40 3.30
CA ASP A 53 -9.06 -0.32 2.61
C ASP A 53 -9.19 0.14 1.15
N GLY A 54 -8.88 1.41 0.88
CA GLY A 54 -8.78 1.98 -0.46
C GLY A 54 -7.40 1.90 -1.11
N LEU A 55 -6.41 1.24 -0.50
CA LEU A 55 -5.05 1.19 -1.00
C LEU A 55 -4.98 0.48 -2.36
N SER A 56 -4.42 1.17 -3.34
CA SER A 56 -4.16 0.60 -4.67
C SER A 56 -2.68 0.32 -4.86
N TYR A 57 -2.35 -0.87 -5.33
CA TYR A 57 -1.01 -1.26 -5.75
C TYR A 57 -0.93 -1.27 -7.27
N SER A 58 0.01 -0.51 -7.82
CA SER A 58 0.33 -0.50 -9.24
C SER A 58 1.74 -1.09 -9.43
N PRO A 59 1.87 -2.28 -10.04
CA PRO A 59 3.19 -2.83 -10.35
C PRO A 59 3.92 -1.94 -11.38
N VAL A 60 5.25 -2.06 -11.42
CA VAL A 60 6.05 -1.47 -12.50
C VAL A 60 5.61 -2.09 -13.84
N ALA A 61 5.51 -1.26 -14.89
CA ALA A 61 5.19 -1.75 -16.23
C ALA A 61 6.16 -2.87 -16.66
N ASP A 62 5.64 -3.91 -17.31
CA ASP A 62 6.38 -5.09 -17.78
C ASP A 62 7.06 -5.92 -16.66
N TYR A 63 6.79 -5.64 -15.38
CA TYR A 63 7.23 -6.49 -14.29
C TYR A 63 6.29 -7.69 -14.12
N HIS A 64 6.88 -8.88 -14.12
CA HIS A 64 6.19 -10.14 -13.84
C HIS A 64 7.00 -10.89 -12.80
N GLY A 65 6.34 -11.39 -11.75
CA GLY A 65 7.03 -12.08 -10.66
C GLY A 65 6.39 -11.88 -9.30
N SER A 66 7.14 -12.23 -8.26
CA SER A 66 6.74 -12.05 -6.88
C SER A 66 7.18 -10.69 -6.35
N ASP A 67 6.25 -9.94 -5.78
CA ASP A 67 6.53 -8.76 -4.96
C ASP A 67 6.15 -9.03 -3.51
N THR A 68 6.68 -8.24 -2.58
CA THR A 68 6.37 -8.35 -1.15
C THR A 68 5.90 -7.00 -0.65
N LEU A 69 4.65 -6.95 -0.22
CA LEU A 69 4.12 -5.82 0.52
C LEU A 69 4.50 -5.99 1.98
N THR A 70 5.25 -5.04 2.52
CA THR A 70 5.59 -4.99 3.94
C THR A 70 4.78 -3.88 4.58
N MET A 71 4.06 -4.23 5.64
CA MET A 71 3.33 -3.27 6.46
C MET A 71 3.97 -3.25 7.84
N SER A 72 4.20 -2.06 8.37
CA SER A 72 4.72 -1.89 9.72
C SER A 72 3.97 -0.78 10.44
N THR A 73 3.37 -1.10 11.57
CA THR A 73 2.55 -0.19 12.37
C THR A 73 3.20 0.03 13.74
N THR A 74 3.30 1.28 14.17
CA THR A 74 3.82 1.64 15.50
C THR A 74 2.99 2.72 16.17
N ASP A 75 2.81 2.59 17.47
CA ASP A 75 2.21 3.61 18.35
C ASP A 75 3.28 4.46 19.07
N GLY A 76 4.55 4.31 18.70
CA GLY A 76 5.71 4.94 19.34
C GLY A 76 6.29 4.15 20.53
N ALA A 77 5.65 3.07 20.96
CA ALA A 77 6.15 2.18 22.01
C ALA A 77 6.36 0.75 21.50
N LEU A 78 5.40 0.23 20.74
CA LEU A 78 5.43 -1.09 20.12
C LEU A 78 5.48 -0.95 18.60
N LEU A 79 6.09 -1.95 17.96
CA LEU A 79 6.18 -2.08 16.52
C LEU A 79 5.61 -3.44 16.14
N ASP A 80 4.64 -3.43 15.25
CA ASP A 80 4.12 -4.62 14.60
C ASP A 80 4.49 -4.59 13.12
N SER A 81 4.78 -5.75 12.55
CA SER A 81 5.17 -5.85 11.15
C SER A 81 4.62 -7.11 10.51
N ASP A 82 3.92 -6.90 9.40
CA ASP A 82 3.33 -7.93 8.57
C ASP A 82 3.92 -7.90 7.16
N THR A 83 3.94 -9.05 6.52
CA THR A 83 4.32 -9.16 5.11
C THR A 83 3.28 -9.94 4.34
N VAL A 84 2.96 -9.45 3.15
CA VAL A 84 2.00 -10.05 2.23
C VAL A 84 2.71 -10.29 0.90
N GLY A 85 2.76 -11.54 0.47
CA GLY A 85 3.27 -11.90 -0.85
C GLY A 85 2.28 -11.51 -1.94
N ILE A 86 2.75 -10.79 -2.95
CA ILE A 86 1.99 -10.42 -4.14
C ILE A 86 2.56 -11.21 -5.31
N THR A 87 1.70 -11.88 -6.09
CA THR A 87 2.10 -12.51 -7.35
C THR A 87 1.54 -11.69 -8.50
N ILE A 88 2.42 -11.06 -9.29
CA ILE A 88 2.05 -10.37 -10.52
C ILE A 88 2.11 -11.37 -11.66
N ASN A 89 0.94 -11.87 -12.04
CA ASN A 89 0.80 -12.72 -13.21
C ASN A 89 1.01 -11.88 -14.48
N PRO A 90 1.74 -12.39 -15.48
CA PRO A 90 1.74 -11.77 -16.80
C PRO A 90 0.31 -11.74 -17.32
N VAL A 91 -0.09 -10.59 -17.85
CA VAL A 91 -1.30 -10.53 -18.66
C VAL A 91 -0.97 -11.33 -19.92
N VAL A 92 -1.63 -12.47 -20.10
CA VAL A 92 -1.63 -13.15 -21.39
C VAL A 92 -2.30 -12.19 -22.36
N ASP A 93 -1.53 -11.62 -23.29
CA ASP A 93 -2.11 -10.93 -24.44
C ASP A 93 -2.92 -11.96 -25.23
N ILE A 94 -4.22 -11.71 -25.41
CA ILE A 94 -5.09 -12.57 -26.23
C ILE A 94 -5.18 -12.07 -27.69
N ALA A 95 -4.36 -11.09 -28.08
CA ALA A 95 -4.18 -10.78 -29.48
C ALA A 95 -2.90 -11.47 -29.99
N ASP A 96 -3.10 -12.45 -30.86
CA ASP A 96 -2.06 -12.90 -31.78
C ASP A 96 -1.64 -11.65 -32.59
N ASP A 97 -0.45 -11.12 -32.34
CA ASP A 97 0.12 -10.02 -33.14
C ASP A 97 0.48 -10.59 -34.51
N ALA A 98 -0.53 -10.69 -35.37
CA ALA A 98 -0.42 -11.15 -36.74
C ALA A 98 0.27 -10.09 -37.59
N PHE A 99 1.59 -9.96 -37.43
CA PHE A 99 2.43 -9.28 -38.43
C PHE A 99 2.60 -10.19 -39.65
N ALA A 100 1.60 -10.17 -40.53
CA ALA A 100 1.77 -10.62 -41.91
C ALA A 100 2.37 -9.47 -42.72
N THR A 101 3.68 -9.50 -42.99
CA THR A 101 4.26 -8.73 -44.09
C THR A 101 4.31 -9.61 -45.34
N ASN A 102 3.50 -9.23 -46.33
CA ASN A 102 3.44 -9.80 -47.68
C ASN A 102 4.65 -9.37 -48.53
#